data_AF-A0A962MRV2-F1
#
_entry.id   AF-A0A962MRV2-F1
#
_cell.length_a   1.000
_cell.length_b   1.000
_cell.length_c   1.000
_cell.angle_alpha   90.00
_cell.angle_beta   90.00
_cell.angle_gamma   90.00
#
_symmetry.space_group_name_H-M   'P 1'
#
loop_
_entity.id
_entity.type
_entity.pdbx_description
1 polymer ?
#
loop_
_entity_poly.entity_id
_entity_poly.type
_entity_poly.pdbx_seq_one_letter_code
_entity_poly.pdbx_strand_id
1 'polypeptide(L)'
;MSRYASEEQPQVVGDVQPSAEHVRQAVHDVLQAYLSNTQQAQFPPPMPATIGKCVQWWIEEMQEPESKFEHPHTISVAGKDATRWEYPYQLRVIVNLRKFLRIPRRGKEFIVRGREDGVYWRGEDGRMFLSVVEETFKMRQMGTQEYVSAIAPNLGRLRREQQRKAQERGTGEAA
;
A
#
# COMPACT_ATOMS: atom_id res chain seq x y z
N MET A 1 -9.21 -51.53 -20.57
CA MET A 1 -9.36 -51.37 -19.12
C MET A 1 -8.69 -50.06 -18.72
N SER A 2 -9.47 -48.99 -18.58
CA SER A 2 -8.97 -47.63 -18.32
C SER A 2 -8.78 -47.43 -16.82
N ARG A 3 -7.52 -47.25 -16.38
CA ARG A 3 -7.19 -46.88 -14.99
C ARG A 3 -7.18 -45.35 -14.90
N TYR A 4 -8.35 -44.75 -14.79
CA TYR A 4 -8.43 -43.37 -14.33
C TYR A 4 -8.28 -43.41 -12.81
N ALA A 5 -7.07 -43.06 -12.35
CA ALA A 5 -6.82 -42.76 -10.95
C ALA A 5 -7.73 -41.59 -10.57
N SER A 6 -8.50 -41.75 -9.50
CA SER A 6 -9.31 -40.69 -8.92
C SER A 6 -8.39 -39.54 -8.51
N GLU A 7 -8.43 -38.44 -9.25
CA GLU A 7 -7.81 -37.19 -8.83
C GLU A 7 -8.53 -36.72 -7.56
N GLU A 8 -7.86 -36.88 -6.42
CA GLU A 8 -8.31 -36.27 -5.17
C GLU A 8 -8.37 -34.76 -5.40
N GLN A 9 -9.59 -34.21 -5.42
CA GLN A 9 -9.77 -32.77 -5.49
C GLN A 9 -9.03 -32.13 -4.31
N PRO A 10 -8.14 -31.16 -4.55
CA PRO A 10 -7.41 -30.51 -3.48
C PRO A 10 -8.43 -29.92 -2.50
N GLN A 11 -8.36 -30.37 -1.24
CA GLN A 11 -9.17 -29.81 -0.18
C GLN A 11 -8.90 -28.31 -0.12
N VAL A 12 -9.92 -27.51 -0.43
CA VAL A 12 -9.90 -26.06 -0.25
C VAL A 12 -9.80 -25.83 1.25
N VAL A 13 -8.58 -25.57 1.72
CA VAL A 13 -8.31 -25.16 3.10
C VAL A 13 -9.11 -23.88 3.32
N GLY A 14 -10.12 -23.98 4.19
CA GLY A 14 -11.17 -22.98 4.33
C GLY A 14 -10.64 -21.56 4.50
N ASP A 15 -11.44 -20.60 4.04
CA ASP A 15 -11.21 -19.15 4.09
C ASP A 15 -10.92 -18.69 5.52
N VAL A 16 -9.68 -18.78 5.97
CA VAL A 16 -9.22 -18.06 7.15
C VAL A 16 -8.92 -16.65 6.66
N GLN A 17 -9.95 -15.79 6.70
CA GLN A 17 -9.71 -14.36 6.65
C GLN A 17 -8.65 -14.04 7.72
N PRO A 18 -7.55 -13.36 7.36
CA PRO A 18 -6.57 -12.97 8.34
C PRO A 18 -7.28 -12.00 9.29
N SER A 19 -7.46 -12.43 10.53
CA SER A 19 -7.93 -11.54 11.58
C SER A 19 -6.99 -10.33 11.67
N ALA A 20 -7.49 -9.20 12.17
CA ALA A 20 -6.66 -8.01 12.43
C ALA A 20 -5.39 -8.32 13.26
N GLU A 21 -5.38 -9.45 13.96
CA GLU A 21 -4.25 -10.02 14.68
C GLU A 21 -3.05 -10.36 13.78
N HIS A 22 -3.27 -10.88 12.57
CA HIS A 22 -2.17 -11.22 11.65
C HIS A 22 -1.39 -9.98 11.20
N VAL A 23 -2.09 -8.88 10.92
CA VAL A 23 -1.44 -7.60 10.58
C VAL A 23 -0.68 -7.07 11.78
N ARG A 24 -1.27 -7.12 12.98
CA ARG A 24 -0.62 -6.70 14.24
C ARG A 24 0.68 -7.48 14.48
N GLN A 25 0.65 -8.80 14.33
CA GLN A 25 1.83 -9.65 14.56
C GLN A 25 2.95 -9.33 13.55
N ALA A 26 2.62 -9.18 12.26
CA ALA A 26 3.65 -8.92 11.26
C ALA A 26 4.29 -7.52 11.40
N VAL A 27 3.50 -6.52 11.82
CA VAL A 27 4.02 -5.18 12.17
C VAL A 27 4.92 -5.26 13.40
N HIS A 28 4.51 -6.02 14.41
CA HIS A 28 5.29 -6.25 15.63
C HIS A 28 6.67 -6.84 15.30
N ASP A 29 6.73 -7.87 14.45
CA ASP A 29 7.99 -8.54 14.10
C ASP A 29 8.98 -7.60 13.40
N VAL A 30 8.49 -6.73 12.50
CA VAL A 30 9.34 -5.73 11.82
C VAL A 30 9.88 -4.70 12.82
N LEU A 31 9.06 -4.22 13.75
CA LEU A 31 9.47 -3.26 14.77
C LEU A 31 10.49 -3.88 15.74
N GLN A 32 10.24 -5.10 16.19
CA GLN A 32 11.15 -5.84 17.07
C GLN A 32 12.53 -5.99 16.41
N ALA A 33 12.56 -6.45 15.16
CA ALA A 33 13.81 -6.61 14.41
C ALA A 33 14.53 -5.26 14.17
N TYR A 34 13.79 -4.17 14.00
CA TYR A 34 14.38 -2.85 13.85
C TYR A 34 15.00 -2.36 15.16
N LEU A 35 14.27 -2.47 16.28
CA LEU A 35 14.73 -2.00 17.60
C LEU A 35 15.91 -2.81 18.12
N SER A 36 15.97 -4.12 17.86
CA SER A 36 17.12 -4.95 18.25
C SER A 36 18.40 -4.58 17.50
N ASN A 37 18.28 -4.06 16.28
CA ASN A 37 19.42 -3.72 15.40
C ASN A 37 19.87 -2.27 15.54
N THR A 38 19.13 -1.43 16.24
CA THR A 38 19.43 -0.01 16.39
C THR A 38 19.78 0.26 17.86
N GLN A 39 21.06 0.31 18.20
CA GLN A 39 21.48 0.77 19.53
C GLN A 39 21.07 2.24 19.68
N GLN A 40 19.97 2.49 20.40
CA GLN A 40 19.57 3.78 20.94
C GLN A 40 19.79 4.99 20.02
N ALA A 41 19.02 5.10 18.95
CA ALA A 41 18.62 6.43 18.48
C ALA A 41 17.24 6.68 19.08
N GLN A 42 17.09 7.74 19.89
CA GLN A 42 15.77 8.23 20.31
C GLN A 42 14.92 8.36 19.07
N PHE A 43 14.06 7.36 18.88
CA PHE A 43 13.14 7.28 17.77
C PHE A 43 12.29 8.55 17.85
N PRO A 44 12.23 9.33 16.77
CA PRO A 44 11.73 10.68 16.90
C PRO A 44 10.26 10.63 17.35
N PRO A 45 9.81 11.58 18.19
CA PRO A 45 8.39 11.74 18.42
C PRO A 45 7.72 11.96 17.04
N PRO A 46 6.60 11.26 16.76
CA PRO A 46 5.54 10.87 17.70
C PRO A 46 5.28 9.35 17.84
N MET A 47 6.21 8.46 17.47
CA MET A 47 5.95 7.02 17.67
C MET A 47 6.09 6.65 19.16
N PRO A 48 5.16 5.84 19.74
CA PRO A 48 5.22 5.44 21.14
C PRO A 48 6.53 4.73 21.54
N ALA A 49 6.84 4.71 22.85
CA ALA A 49 8.07 4.07 23.35
C ALA A 49 7.99 2.54 23.44
N THR A 50 6.79 1.95 23.41
CA THR A 50 6.59 0.50 23.54
C THR A 50 6.10 -0.10 22.23
N ILE A 51 6.61 -1.29 21.89
CA ILE A 51 6.34 -1.95 20.60
C ILE A 51 4.85 -2.13 20.35
N GLY A 52 4.10 -2.65 21.33
CA GLY A 52 2.65 -2.83 21.19
C GLY A 52 1.92 -1.54 20.86
N LYS A 53 2.34 -0.40 21.44
CA LYS A 53 1.76 0.91 21.12
C LYS A 53 2.20 1.41 19.73
N CYS A 54 3.43 1.13 19.30
CA CYS A 54 3.89 1.44 17.94
C CYS A 54 3.09 0.69 16.88
N VAL A 55 2.79 -0.60 17.12
CA VAL A 55 1.98 -1.42 16.23
C VAL A 55 0.60 -0.80 16.07
N GLN A 56 -0.07 -0.49 17.19
CA GLN A 56 -1.40 0.10 17.19
C GLN A 56 -1.39 1.46 16.48
N TRP A 57 -0.46 2.35 16.85
CA TRP A 57 -0.30 3.66 16.22
C TRP A 57 -0.10 3.53 14.71
N TRP A 58 0.83 2.67 14.25
CA TRP A 58 1.07 2.50 12.83
C TRP A 58 -0.16 2.04 12.06
N ILE A 59 -0.93 1.10 12.61
CA ILE A 59 -2.16 0.62 11.97
C ILE A 59 -3.21 1.74 11.89
N GLU A 60 -3.33 2.61 12.89
CA GLU A 60 -4.26 3.74 12.92
C GLU A 60 -3.86 4.89 11.99
N GLU A 61 -2.57 5.07 11.71
CA GLU A 61 -2.06 6.08 10.77
C GLU A 61 -2.20 5.62 9.31
N MET A 62 -2.35 4.31 9.08
CA MET A 62 -2.52 3.75 7.75
C MET A 62 -3.99 3.77 7.32
N GLN A 63 -4.21 4.16 6.07
CA GLN A 63 -5.54 4.08 5.48
C GLN A 63 -6.02 2.63 5.36
N GLU A 64 -7.27 2.40 5.75
CA GLU A 64 -8.00 1.15 5.57
C GLU A 64 -7.95 0.64 4.12
N PRO A 65 -8.09 -0.67 3.89
CA PRO A 65 -8.15 -1.22 2.54
C PRO A 65 -9.41 -0.70 1.82
N GLU A 66 -9.22 0.11 0.78
CA GLU A 66 -10.33 0.70 0.00
C GLU A 66 -10.68 -0.12 -1.23
N SER A 67 -9.75 -0.94 -1.73
CA SER A 67 -9.90 -1.59 -3.02
C SER A 67 -10.11 -3.10 -2.91
N LYS A 68 -10.86 -3.66 -3.87
CA LYS A 68 -11.00 -5.12 -4.03
C LYS A 68 -9.65 -5.84 -4.20
N PHE A 69 -8.65 -5.13 -4.71
CA PHE A 69 -7.30 -5.65 -4.92
C PHE A 69 -6.47 -5.75 -3.64
N GLU A 70 -6.92 -5.12 -2.55
CA GLU A 70 -6.25 -5.19 -1.25
C GLU A 70 -6.78 -6.30 -0.34
N HIS A 71 -7.88 -6.95 -0.74
CA HIS A 71 -8.42 -8.08 -0.02
C HIS A 71 -7.55 -9.33 -0.20
N PRO A 72 -7.57 -10.24 0.80
CA PRO A 72 -6.95 -11.55 0.68
C PRO A 72 -7.48 -12.28 -0.55
N HIS A 73 -6.57 -12.89 -1.32
CA HIS A 73 -6.92 -13.71 -2.46
C HIS A 73 -5.89 -14.82 -2.65
N THR A 74 -6.28 -15.89 -3.35
CA THR A 74 -5.36 -16.97 -3.68
C THR A 74 -4.64 -16.68 -4.99
N ILE A 75 -3.36 -17.03 -5.04
CA ILE A 75 -2.54 -16.99 -6.25
C ILE A 75 -1.94 -18.36 -6.52
N SER A 76 -1.82 -18.73 -7.80
CA SER A 76 -1.13 -19.94 -8.22
C SER A 76 0.37 -19.77 -8.06
N VAL A 77 1.04 -20.77 -7.49
CA VAL A 77 2.50 -20.78 -7.35
C VAL A 77 3.11 -21.35 -8.62
N ALA A 78 3.90 -20.54 -9.33
CA ALA A 78 4.53 -20.98 -10.58
C ALA A 78 5.33 -22.29 -10.38
N GLY A 79 5.08 -23.28 -11.24
CA GLY A 79 5.78 -24.57 -11.24
C GLY A 79 5.32 -25.57 -10.18
N LYS A 80 4.22 -25.30 -9.47
CA LYS A 80 3.58 -26.24 -8.54
C LYS A 80 2.06 -26.14 -8.71
N ASP A 81 1.34 -27.26 -8.73
CA ASP A 81 -0.14 -27.27 -8.64
C ASP A 81 -0.61 -26.90 -7.22
N ALA A 82 -0.06 -25.82 -6.69
CA ALA A 82 -0.27 -25.32 -5.34
C ALA A 82 -0.72 -23.86 -5.42
N THR A 83 -1.70 -23.53 -4.59
CA THR A 83 -2.15 -22.15 -4.37
C THR A 83 -1.64 -21.67 -3.02
N ARG A 84 -1.46 -20.36 -2.88
CA ARG A 84 -1.21 -19.72 -1.58
C ARG A 84 -2.07 -18.49 -1.43
N TRP A 85 -2.42 -18.17 -0.20
CA TRP A 85 -3.04 -16.89 0.14
C TRP A 85 -2.02 -15.75 0.03
N GLU A 86 -2.42 -14.68 -0.63
CA GLU A 86 -1.75 -13.39 -0.62
C GLU A 86 -2.57 -12.40 0.21
N TYR A 87 -1.88 -11.54 0.95
CA TYR A 87 -2.46 -10.55 1.85
C TYR A 87 -1.98 -9.15 1.49
N PRO A 88 -2.49 -8.55 0.40
CA PRO A 88 -1.90 -7.34 -0.16
C PRO A 88 -1.95 -6.14 0.80
N TYR A 89 -3.03 -5.97 1.57
CA TYR A 89 -3.10 -4.93 2.59
C TYR A 89 -1.99 -5.07 3.65
N GLN A 90 -1.81 -6.28 4.19
CA GLN A 90 -0.74 -6.56 5.15
C GLN A 90 0.65 -6.27 4.55
N LEU A 91 0.86 -6.67 3.30
CA LEU A 91 2.10 -6.38 2.57
C LEU A 91 2.32 -4.87 2.42
N ARG A 92 1.29 -4.09 2.05
CA ARG A 92 1.36 -2.62 1.98
C ARG A 92 1.76 -2.02 3.34
N VAL A 93 1.07 -2.39 4.41
CA VAL A 93 1.34 -1.88 5.77
C VAL A 93 2.79 -2.15 6.18
N ILE A 94 3.30 -3.36 5.93
CA ILE A 94 4.67 -3.77 6.24
C ILE A 94 5.70 -3.01 5.38
N VAL A 95 5.47 -2.92 4.07
CA VAL A 95 6.37 -2.21 3.16
C VAL A 95 6.45 -0.74 3.53
N ASN A 96 5.30 -0.12 3.83
CA ASN A 96 5.24 1.29 4.21
C ASN A 96 5.94 1.53 5.54
N LEU A 97 5.79 0.63 6.52
CA LEU A 97 6.52 0.72 7.78
C LEU A 97 8.03 0.71 7.54
N ARG A 98 8.53 -0.26 6.76
CA ARG A 98 9.97 -0.36 6.44
C ARG A 98 10.49 0.90 5.76
N LYS A 99 9.71 1.49 4.85
CA LYS A 99 10.04 2.78 4.24
C LYS A 99 10.05 3.89 5.30
N PHE A 100 8.99 4.02 6.09
CA PHE A 100 8.84 5.04 7.12
C PHE A 100 10.03 5.05 8.08
N LEU A 101 10.41 3.87 8.59
CA LEU A 101 11.51 3.74 9.54
C LEU A 101 12.85 4.27 8.97
N ARG A 102 13.05 4.18 7.64
CA ARG A 102 14.23 4.68 6.91
C ARG A 102 14.18 6.17 6.56
N ILE A 103 13.01 6.81 6.65
CA ILE A 103 12.87 8.24 6.34
C ILE A 103 13.55 9.07 7.44
N PRO A 104 14.31 10.14 7.09
CA PRO A 104 14.84 11.07 8.08
C PRO A 104 13.74 11.70 8.92
N ARG A 105 14.07 12.12 10.15
CA ARG A 105 13.11 12.70 11.11
C ARG A 105 12.16 13.74 10.50
N ARG A 106 12.69 14.73 9.76
CA ARG A 106 11.88 15.79 9.14
C ARG A 106 10.84 15.25 8.16
N GLY A 107 11.14 14.17 7.44
CA GLY A 107 10.19 13.53 6.52
C GLY A 107 9.10 12.74 7.27
N LYS A 108 9.45 12.10 8.39
CA LYS A 108 8.48 11.44 9.28
C LYS A 108 7.49 12.45 9.86
N GLU A 109 7.99 13.59 10.37
CA GLU A 109 7.16 14.67 10.90
C GLU A 109 6.20 15.22 9.84
N PHE A 110 6.66 15.36 8.58
CA PHE A 110 5.81 15.79 7.48
C PHE A 110 4.69 14.79 7.17
N ILE A 111 5.00 13.49 7.15
CA ILE A 111 4.00 12.42 6.95
C ILE A 111 2.93 12.44 8.05
N VAL A 112 3.34 12.54 9.31
CA VAL A 112 2.39 12.53 10.43
C VAL A 112 1.46 13.75 10.39
N ARG A 113 1.99 14.95 10.10
CA ARG A 113 1.15 16.14 9.94
C ARG A 113 0.16 16.01 8.78
N GLY A 114 0.58 15.41 7.66
CA GLY A 114 -0.32 15.11 6.54
C GLY A 114 -1.51 14.24 6.99
N ARG A 115 -1.28 13.25 7.87
CA ARG A 115 -2.36 12.46 8.43
C ARG A 115 -3.29 13.28 9.32
N GLU A 116 -2.77 14.16 10.18
CA GLU A 116 -3.60 15.06 11.00
C GLU A 116 -4.54 15.89 10.13
N ASP A 117 -4.07 16.25 8.93
CA ASP A 117 -4.87 16.89 7.89
C ASP A 117 -5.74 15.91 7.09
N GLY A 118 -5.85 14.62 7.44
CA GLY A 118 -6.64 13.61 6.74
C GLY A 118 -6.05 13.14 5.39
N VAL A 119 -4.75 13.34 5.16
CA VAL A 119 -4.03 12.86 3.97
C VAL A 119 -3.15 11.68 4.35
N TYR A 120 -3.52 10.49 3.91
CA TYR A 120 -2.82 9.26 4.26
C TYR A 120 -1.62 9.01 3.35
N TRP A 121 -0.46 8.77 3.93
CA TRP A 121 0.73 8.37 3.18
C TRP A 121 0.66 6.89 2.78
N ARG A 122 0.75 6.59 1.48
CA ARG A 122 0.65 5.22 0.96
C ARG A 122 2.00 4.63 0.57
N GLY A 123 3.11 5.25 0.99
CA GLY A 123 4.47 4.75 0.76
C GLY A 123 5.13 5.34 -0.49
N GLU A 124 4.51 6.34 -1.12
CA GLU A 124 5.12 7.21 -2.12
C GLU A 124 6.35 7.95 -1.59
N ASP A 125 7.18 8.46 -2.51
CA ASP A 125 8.28 9.33 -2.12
C ASP A 125 7.79 10.66 -1.53
N GLY A 126 8.67 11.37 -0.82
CA GLY A 126 8.28 12.60 -0.12
C GLY A 126 7.83 13.74 -1.04
N ARG A 127 8.33 13.81 -2.29
CA ARG A 127 7.92 14.86 -3.24
C ARG A 127 6.52 14.55 -3.78
N MET A 128 6.29 13.30 -4.14
CA MET A 128 4.98 12.83 -4.57
C MET A 128 3.94 13.02 -3.46
N PHE A 129 4.30 12.71 -2.20
CA PHE A 129 3.40 12.96 -1.07
C PHE A 129 3.07 14.44 -0.90
N LEU A 130 4.07 15.33 -1.01
CA LEU A 130 3.84 16.78 -0.97
C LEU A 130 2.86 17.22 -2.05
N SER A 131 3.02 16.74 -3.29
CA SER A 131 2.07 17.07 -4.38
C SER A 131 0.65 16.57 -4.08
N VAL A 132 0.50 15.40 -3.47
CA VAL A 132 -0.83 14.89 -3.05
C VAL A 132 -1.44 15.78 -1.98
N VAL A 133 -0.65 16.22 -0.99
CA VAL A 133 -1.10 17.15 0.07
C VAL A 133 -1.56 18.47 -0.54
N GLU A 134 -0.73 19.09 -1.39
CA GLU A 134 -1.06 20.36 -2.06
C GLU A 134 -2.34 20.26 -2.90
N GLU A 135 -2.48 19.20 -3.70
CA GLU A 135 -3.68 19.01 -4.51
C GLU A 135 -4.92 18.76 -3.63
N THR A 136 -4.77 18.05 -2.52
CA THR A 136 -5.85 17.83 -1.55
C THR A 136 -6.31 19.15 -0.93
N PHE A 137 -5.37 20.01 -0.53
CA PHE A 137 -5.70 21.35 0.00
C PHE A 137 -6.41 22.20 -1.04
N LYS A 138 -5.95 22.21 -2.28
CA LYS A 138 -6.59 22.91 -3.39
C LYS A 138 -8.02 22.41 -3.62
N MET A 139 -8.23 21.11 -3.62
CA MET A 139 -9.56 20.51 -3.73
C MET A 139 -10.49 20.94 -2.57
N ARG A 140 -9.97 21.02 -1.34
CA ARG A 140 -10.75 21.50 -0.18
C ARG A 140 -11.11 22.98 -0.27
N GLN A 141 -10.21 23.81 -0.78
CA GLN A 141 -10.45 25.25 -0.93
C GLN A 141 -11.48 25.57 -2.02
N MET A 142 -11.39 24.89 -3.17
CA MET A 142 -12.31 25.09 -4.29
C MET A 142 -13.65 24.35 -4.10
N GLY A 143 -13.66 23.26 -3.32
CA GLY A 143 -14.75 22.30 -3.30
C GLY A 143 -14.70 21.32 -4.47
N THR A 144 -15.20 20.11 -4.24
CA THR A 144 -15.02 18.97 -5.15
C THR A 144 -15.56 19.21 -6.57
N GLN A 145 -16.73 19.85 -6.70
CA GLN A 145 -17.36 20.05 -8.02
C GLN A 145 -16.59 21.05 -8.88
N GLU A 146 -16.17 22.18 -8.30
CA GLU A 146 -15.39 23.21 -9.00
C GLU A 146 -14.01 22.66 -9.38
N TYR A 147 -13.39 21.95 -8.46
CA TYR A 147 -12.12 21.29 -8.68
C TYR A 147 -12.18 20.30 -9.86
N VAL A 148 -13.16 19.39 -9.88
CA VAL A 148 -13.35 18.42 -10.99
C VAL A 148 -13.56 19.13 -12.31
N SER A 149 -14.36 20.19 -12.33
CA SER A 149 -14.62 20.98 -13.54
C SER A 149 -13.34 21.67 -14.06
N ALA A 150 -12.48 22.15 -13.16
CA ALA A 150 -11.20 22.77 -13.52
C ALA A 150 -10.17 21.78 -14.08
N ILE A 151 -10.14 20.53 -13.57
CA ILE A 151 -9.16 19.52 -14.01
C ILE A 151 -9.63 18.67 -15.20
N ALA A 152 -10.94 18.54 -15.42
CA ALA A 152 -11.51 17.68 -16.48
C ALA A 152 -10.92 17.94 -17.88
N PRO A 153 -10.68 19.20 -18.33
CA PRO A 153 -10.04 19.46 -19.61
C PRO A 153 -8.62 18.87 -19.71
N ASN A 154 -7.86 18.93 -18.60
CA ASN A 154 -6.49 18.42 -18.53
C ASN A 154 -6.46 16.89 -18.56
N LEU A 155 -7.39 16.22 -17.87
CA LEU A 155 -7.52 14.76 -17.90
C LEU A 155 -7.83 14.25 -19.32
N GLY A 156 -8.72 14.93 -20.04
CA GLY A 156 -9.03 14.60 -21.43
C GLY A 156 -7.81 14.72 -22.35
N ARG A 157 -6.97 15.74 -22.14
CA ARG A 157 -5.72 15.94 -22.89
C ARG A 157 -4.70 14.82 -22.59
N LEU A 158 -4.50 14.50 -21.31
CA LEU A 158 -3.59 13.43 -20.87
C LEU A 158 -3.97 12.07 -21.45
N ARG A 159 -5.26 11.72 -21.45
CA ARG A 159 -5.75 10.45 -22.00
C ARG A 159 -5.45 10.33 -23.49
N ARG A 160 -5.71 11.39 -24.26
CA ARG A 160 -5.40 11.44 -25.70
C ARG A 160 -3.91 11.31 -25.97
N GLU A 161 -3.06 11.95 -25.16
CA GLU A 161 -1.62 11.85 -25.30
C GLU A 161 -1.10 10.43 -25.00
N GLN A 162 -1.62 9.77 -23.97
CA GLN A 162 -1.27 8.39 -23.67
C GLN A 162 -1.71 7.42 -24.77
N GLN A 163 -2.91 7.59 -25.34
CA GLN A 163 -3.38 6.80 -26.48
C GLN A 163 -2.48 6.99 -27.70
N ARG A 164 -2.07 8.22 -27.99
CA ARG A 164 -1.13 8.52 -29.08
C ARG A 164 0.22 7.82 -28.87
N LYS A 165 0.81 7.95 -27.68
CA LYS A 165 2.09 7.28 -27.34
C LYS A 165 1.99 5.76 -27.41
N ALA A 166 0.85 5.18 -27.04
CA ALA A 166 0.62 3.74 -27.15
C ALA A 166 0.54 3.28 -28.60
N GLN A 167 -0.13 4.04 -29.47
CA GLN A 167 -0.19 3.78 -30.91
C GLN A 167 1.19 3.88 -31.57
N GLU A 168 1.97 4.91 -31.25
CA GLU A 168 3.34 5.11 -31.75
C GLU A 168 4.29 3.98 -31.35
N ARG A 169 4.11 3.36 -30.17
CA ARG A 169 4.92 2.21 -29.73
C ARG A 169 4.52 0.91 -30.42
N GLY A 170 3.23 0.70 -30.67
CA GLY A 170 2.73 -0.52 -31.34
C GLY A 170 3.06 -0.59 -32.84
N THR A 171 3.25 0.54 -33.51
CA THR A 171 3.62 0.58 -34.94
C THR A 171 5.11 0.44 -35.20
N GLY A 172 5.96 0.62 -34.17
CA GLY A 172 7.42 0.51 -34.29
C GLY A 172 7.98 -0.91 -34.23
N GLU A 173 7.19 -1.91 -33.81
CA GLU A 173 7.60 -3.33 -33.74
C GLU A 173 7.23 -4.15 -35.00
N ALA A 174 6.56 -3.54 -35.97
CA ALA A 174 6.10 -4.20 -37.20
C ALA A 174 6.96 -3.89 -38.45
N ALA A 175 8.12 -3.24 -38.28
CA ALA A 175 9.06 -2.88 -39.34
C ALA A 175 10.45 -3.45 -39.04
#